data_AF-A0A6G0ADV3-F1
#
_entry.id   AF-A0A6G0ADV3-F1
#
_cell.length_a   1.000
_cell.length_b   1.000
_cell.length_c   1.000
_cell.angle_alpha   90.00
_cell.angle_beta   90.00
_cell.angle_gamma   90.00
#
_symmetry.space_group_name_H-M   'P 1'
#
loop_
_entity.id
_entity.type
_entity.pdbx_description
1 polymer ?
#
loop_
_entity_poly.entity_id
_entity_poly.type
_entity_poly.pdbx_seq_one_letter_code
_entity_poly.pdbx_strand_id
1 'polypeptide(L)'
;SNDEILSKTETIYPPGAKWNRLSYGPIIIPAKGDTIKISPETFERWQSVIVMDHGERSLLSEGTLVTLDGRAIFEYVLTQDHYFVVGDNFDESMDSRNFGFITDNMIFGKALFVYWSYDSEKVAPGPLGFLSAIRADRIFKGMN
;
A
#
# COMPACT_ATOMS: atom_id res chain seq x y z
N SER A 1 -8.79 -1.12 27.16
CA SER A 1 -8.39 -2.49 26.74
C SER A 1 -7.17 -2.35 25.84
N ASN A 2 -6.39 -3.41 25.62
CA ASN A 2 -5.20 -3.37 24.75
C ASN A 2 -5.49 -2.84 23.33
N ASP A 3 -6.75 -2.88 22.89
CA ASP A 3 -7.24 -2.32 21.62
C ASP A 3 -7.06 -0.80 21.50
N GLU A 4 -7.10 -0.08 22.63
CA GLU A 4 -6.95 1.38 22.68
C GLU A 4 -5.47 1.81 22.62
N ILE A 5 -4.56 0.89 22.94
CA ILE A 5 -3.11 1.09 22.86
C ILE A 5 -2.62 0.74 21.46
N LEU A 6 -3.17 -0.30 20.83
CA LEU A 6 -2.86 -0.68 19.44
C LEU A 6 -3.32 0.37 18.43
N SER A 7 -4.48 1.02 18.67
CA SER A 7 -4.98 2.09 17.78
C SER A 7 -4.10 3.34 17.73
N LYS A 8 -3.23 3.55 18.72
CA LYS A 8 -2.40 4.76 18.84
C LYS A 8 -1.08 4.69 18.06
N THR A 9 -0.71 3.51 17.57
CA THR A 9 0.57 3.25 16.89
C THR A 9 0.44 2.80 15.44
N GLU A 10 -0.76 2.43 14.99
CA GLU A 10 -0.99 2.05 13.60
C GLU A 10 -1.39 3.25 12.75
N THR A 11 -0.56 3.58 11.77
CA THR A 11 -0.91 4.54 10.71
C THR A 11 -2.01 3.94 9.83
N ILE A 12 -3.15 4.64 9.76
CA ILE A 12 -4.28 4.32 8.89
C ILE A 12 -4.39 5.38 7.80
N TYR A 13 -4.43 4.92 6.55
CA TYR A 13 -4.78 5.74 5.39
C TYR A 13 -6.30 5.89 5.29
N PRO A 14 -6.81 7.03 4.78
CA PRO A 14 -6.11 8.30 4.68
C PRO A 14 -5.82 8.88 6.08
N PRO A 15 -4.77 9.70 6.24
CA PRO A 15 -4.48 10.35 7.51
C PRO A 15 -5.70 11.06 8.10
N GLY A 16 -5.94 10.89 9.40
CA GLY A 16 -7.08 11.48 10.10
C GLY A 16 -8.41 10.70 9.96
N ALA A 17 -8.43 9.59 9.22
CA ALA A 17 -9.59 8.70 9.19
C ALA A 17 -9.89 8.15 10.59
N LYS A 18 -11.17 8.09 10.96
CA LYS A 18 -11.64 7.46 12.21
C LYS A 18 -11.81 5.94 12.06
N TRP A 19 -11.06 5.34 11.15
CA TRP A 19 -11.13 3.92 10.80
C TRP A 19 -10.04 3.14 11.50
N ASN A 20 -10.15 1.82 11.45
CA ASN A 20 -9.09 0.92 11.86
C ASN A 20 -9.00 -0.24 10.86
N ARG A 21 -8.06 -1.16 11.07
CA ARG A 21 -7.86 -2.29 10.15
C ARG A 21 -9.15 -3.09 9.96
N LEU A 22 -9.84 -3.45 11.06
CA LEU A 22 -11.06 -4.28 11.12
C LEU A 22 -12.31 -3.58 10.62
N SER A 23 -12.31 -2.25 10.62
CA SER A 23 -13.44 -1.42 10.21
C SER A 23 -12.93 -0.28 9.33
N TYR A 24 -12.63 -0.63 8.09
CA TYR A 24 -12.14 0.29 7.07
C TYR A 24 -13.32 0.84 6.25
N GLY A 25 -13.36 2.15 6.05
CA GLY A 25 -14.44 2.80 5.33
C GLY A 25 -14.24 2.82 3.80
N PRO A 26 -15.22 3.38 3.08
CA PRO A 26 -15.16 3.47 1.64
C PRO A 26 -14.08 4.47 1.20
N ILE A 27 -13.32 4.09 0.18
CA ILE A 27 -12.33 4.95 -0.47
C ILE A 27 -12.65 5.09 -1.95
N ILE A 28 -12.24 6.22 -2.52
CA ILE A 28 -12.30 6.46 -3.95
C ILE A 28 -10.89 6.25 -4.47
N ILE A 29 -10.73 5.27 -5.37
CA ILE A 29 -9.49 5.05 -6.09
C ILE A 29 -9.51 5.96 -7.30
N PRO A 30 -8.59 6.92 -7.41
CA PRO A 30 -8.58 7.83 -8.54
C PRO A 30 -8.02 7.13 -9.78
N ALA A 31 -8.50 7.53 -10.94
CA ALA A 31 -8.10 6.97 -12.23
C ALA A 31 -7.14 7.91 -12.96
N LYS A 32 -6.38 7.35 -13.89
CA LYS A 32 -5.60 8.15 -14.82
C LYS A 32 -6.47 9.19 -15.53
N GLY A 33 -6.00 10.43 -15.57
CA GLY A 33 -6.72 11.56 -16.18
C GLY A 33 -7.67 12.31 -15.23
N ASP A 34 -7.91 11.80 -14.02
CA ASP A 34 -8.63 12.57 -13.00
C ASP A 34 -7.86 13.86 -12.68
N THR A 35 -8.61 14.95 -12.49
CA THR A 35 -8.05 16.27 -12.15
C THR A 35 -8.33 16.59 -10.68
N ILE A 36 -7.27 16.76 -9.91
CA ILE A 36 -7.31 17.14 -8.50
C ILE A 36 -7.10 18.65 -8.41
N LYS A 37 -8.08 19.37 -7.86
CA LYS A 37 -7.88 20.78 -7.49
C LYS A 37 -7.02 20.84 -6.24
N ILE A 38 -6.05 21.75 -6.24
CA ILE A 38 -5.11 21.94 -5.15
C ILE A 38 -5.54 23.16 -4.31
N SER A 39 -5.83 22.88 -3.06
CA SER A 39 -6.12 23.83 -1.98
C SER A 39 -5.54 23.24 -0.68
N PRO A 40 -5.36 24.03 0.38
CA PRO A 40 -4.90 23.48 1.67
C PRO A 40 -5.74 22.28 2.15
N GLU A 41 -7.06 22.36 1.99
CA GLU A 41 -8.01 21.31 2.41
C GLU A 41 -7.90 20.03 1.57
N THR A 42 -7.68 20.17 0.26
CA THR A 42 -7.57 19.02 -0.65
C THR A 42 -6.16 18.42 -0.63
N PHE A 43 -5.15 19.24 -0.37
CA PHE A 43 -3.75 18.83 -0.34
C PHE A 43 -3.48 17.78 0.72
N GLU A 44 -3.98 17.95 1.95
CA GLU A 44 -3.82 16.93 3.02
C GLU A 44 -4.33 15.55 2.59
N ARG A 45 -5.43 15.52 1.81
CA ARG A 45 -6.03 14.28 1.32
C ARG A 45 -5.25 13.67 0.15
N TRP A 46 -4.81 14.51 -0.79
CA TRP A 46 -4.32 14.05 -2.10
C TRP A 46 -2.80 14.07 -2.25
N GLN A 47 -2.06 14.64 -1.30
CA GLN A 47 -0.60 14.75 -1.33
C GLN A 47 0.08 13.39 -1.61
N SER A 48 -0.31 12.34 -0.89
CA SER A 48 0.24 10.99 -1.08
C SER A 48 0.00 10.45 -2.49
N VAL A 49 -1.17 10.71 -3.07
CA VAL A 49 -1.53 10.30 -4.44
C VAL A 49 -0.66 11.02 -5.45
N ILE A 50 -0.52 12.35 -5.32
CA ILE A 50 0.30 13.16 -6.22
C ILE A 50 1.78 12.76 -6.13
N VAL A 51 2.27 12.50 -4.92
CA VAL A 51 3.63 12.01 -4.68
C VAL A 51 3.85 10.65 -5.35
N MET A 52 2.90 9.72 -5.23
CA MET A 52 3.01 8.39 -5.86
C MET A 52 2.91 8.46 -7.39
N ASP A 53 2.06 9.34 -7.94
CA ASP A 53 1.87 9.54 -9.38
C ASP A 53 3.06 10.26 -10.06
N HIS A 54 3.59 11.30 -9.42
CA HIS A 54 4.68 12.11 -10.00
C HIS A 54 6.08 11.59 -9.64
N GLY A 55 6.22 11.01 -8.46
CA GLY A 55 7.49 10.65 -7.84
C GLY A 55 7.89 11.59 -6.68
N GLU A 56 8.45 11.00 -5.62
CA GLU A 56 8.64 11.58 -4.27
C GLU A 56 9.37 12.93 -4.14
N ARG A 57 10.04 13.44 -5.18
CA ARG A 57 11.08 14.48 -5.03
C ARG A 57 10.66 15.90 -5.35
N SER A 58 9.42 16.13 -5.77
CA SER A 58 9.04 17.39 -6.42
C SER A 58 7.98 18.22 -5.70
N LEU A 59 7.28 17.65 -4.71
CA LEU A 59 6.12 18.28 -4.09
C LEU A 59 6.50 18.96 -2.77
N LEU A 60 6.35 20.28 -2.70
CA LEU A 60 6.59 21.07 -1.50
C LEU A 60 5.35 21.89 -1.15
N SER A 61 5.06 22.02 0.14
CA SER A 61 3.96 22.84 0.65
C SER A 61 4.48 23.85 1.66
N GLU A 62 4.30 25.13 1.39
CA GLU A 62 4.63 26.25 2.27
C GLU A 62 3.38 27.07 2.54
N GLY A 63 2.76 26.86 3.71
CA GLY A 63 1.48 27.48 4.05
C GLY A 63 0.38 27.04 3.08
N THR A 64 -0.11 27.98 2.26
CA THR A 64 -1.14 27.72 1.25
C THR A 64 -0.60 27.48 -0.16
N LEU A 65 0.71 27.66 -0.36
CA LEU A 65 1.35 27.47 -1.65
C LEU A 65 1.85 26.03 -1.78
N VAL A 66 1.36 25.34 -2.81
CA VAL A 66 1.86 24.03 -3.22
C VAL A 66 2.68 24.21 -4.48
N THR A 67 3.89 23.65 -4.48
CA THR A 67 4.77 23.63 -5.65
C THR A 67 5.07 22.20 -6.08
N LEU A 68 5.13 22.01 -7.39
CA LEU A 68 5.57 20.79 -8.05
C LEU A 68 6.74 21.14 -8.97
N ASP A 69 7.89 20.53 -8.75
CA ASP A 69 9.14 20.83 -9.48
C ASP A 69 9.50 22.33 -9.43
N GLY A 70 9.27 22.96 -8.27
CA GLY A 70 9.51 24.38 -8.05
C GLY A 70 8.51 25.34 -8.71
N ARG A 71 7.41 24.83 -9.28
CA ARG A 71 6.34 25.65 -9.87
C ARG A 71 5.07 25.57 -9.05
N ALA A 72 4.45 26.71 -8.78
CA ALA A 72 3.14 26.75 -8.13
C ALA A 72 2.09 25.99 -8.97
N ILE A 73 1.33 25.11 -8.33
CA ILE A 73 0.24 24.36 -8.96
C ILE A 73 -1.09 24.61 -8.25
N PHE A 74 -2.17 24.69 -9.03
CA PHE A 74 -3.55 24.84 -8.53
C PHE A 74 -4.43 23.65 -8.91
N GLU A 75 -3.93 22.81 -9.81
CA GLU A 75 -4.53 21.55 -10.20
C GLU A 75 -3.42 20.57 -10.58
N TYR A 76 -3.72 19.28 -10.44
CA TYR A 76 -2.84 18.19 -10.84
C TYR A 76 -3.66 17.16 -11.61
N VAL A 77 -3.18 16.74 -12.78
CA VAL A 77 -3.82 15.71 -13.60
C VAL A 77 -3.06 14.41 -13.39
N LEU A 78 -3.75 13.37 -12.92
CA LEU A 78 -3.13 12.07 -12.67
C LEU A 78 -2.66 11.44 -13.98
N THR A 79 -1.42 10.95 -13.98
CA THR A 79 -0.76 10.41 -15.16
C THR A 79 -0.76 8.87 -15.20
N GLN A 80 -1.03 8.24 -14.05
CA GLN A 80 -1.04 6.80 -13.84
C GLN A 80 -2.38 6.32 -13.25
N ASP A 81 -2.67 5.04 -13.46
CA ASP A 81 -3.74 4.37 -12.71
C ASP A 81 -3.23 4.02 -11.31
N HIS A 82 -4.12 4.16 -10.34
CA HIS A 82 -3.83 3.91 -8.93
C HIS A 82 -4.53 2.64 -8.46
N TYR A 83 -3.90 1.96 -7.51
CA TYR A 83 -4.37 0.69 -6.98
C TYR A 83 -4.36 0.74 -5.46
N PHE A 84 -5.40 0.15 -4.88
CA PHE A 84 -5.47 -0.13 -3.46
C PHE A 84 -5.33 -1.63 -3.25
N VAL A 85 -4.22 -2.04 -2.66
CA VAL A 85 -3.88 -3.45 -2.44
C VAL A 85 -4.09 -3.82 -0.99
N VAL A 86 -4.65 -5.01 -0.75
CA VAL A 86 -4.89 -5.54 0.59
C VAL A 86 -4.27 -6.92 0.66
N GLY A 87 -3.46 -7.15 1.69
CA GLY A 87 -2.87 -8.47 1.92
C GLY A 87 -3.89 -9.44 2.52
N ASP A 88 -3.71 -10.71 2.23
CA ASP A 88 -4.52 -11.80 2.75
C ASP A 88 -4.21 -12.11 4.23
N ASN A 89 -2.95 -11.93 4.67
CA ASN A 89 -2.58 -11.95 6.09
C ASN A 89 -2.89 -10.58 6.73
N PHE A 90 -4.16 -10.36 7.02
CA PHE A 90 -4.70 -9.08 7.44
C PHE A 90 -3.99 -8.41 8.62
N ASP A 91 -3.59 -9.22 9.63
CA ASP A 91 -3.00 -8.74 10.89
C ASP A 91 -1.54 -8.30 10.71
N GLU A 92 -0.79 -8.95 9.84
CA GLU A 92 0.65 -8.70 9.68
C GLU A 92 1.02 -8.05 8.33
N SER A 93 0.06 -7.91 7.42
CA SER A 93 0.30 -7.29 6.12
C SER A 93 0.49 -5.78 6.25
N MET A 94 1.61 -5.27 5.79
CA MET A 94 1.73 -3.85 5.48
C MET A 94 1.19 -3.64 4.07
N ASP A 95 0.01 -3.03 3.97
CA ASP A 95 -0.71 -2.85 2.70
C ASP A 95 -1.29 -1.43 2.55
N SER A 96 -2.13 -1.20 1.53
CA SER A 96 -2.65 0.13 1.22
C SER A 96 -3.48 0.76 2.34
N ARG A 97 -3.95 -0.01 3.31
CA ARG A 97 -4.58 0.54 4.53
C ARG A 97 -3.58 1.32 5.38
N ASN A 98 -2.28 1.06 5.23
CA ASN A 98 -1.21 1.75 5.94
C ASN A 98 -0.51 2.80 5.06
N PHE A 99 -0.10 2.42 3.83
CA PHE A 99 0.72 3.29 2.98
C PHE A 99 -0.05 4.03 1.87
N GLY A 100 -1.35 3.75 1.69
CA GLY A 100 -2.17 4.37 0.65
C GLY A 100 -2.04 3.67 -0.71
N PHE A 101 -2.27 4.42 -1.79
CA PHE A 101 -2.29 3.87 -3.14
C PHE A 101 -0.88 3.59 -3.68
N ILE A 102 -0.79 2.64 -4.61
CA ILE A 102 0.38 2.45 -5.48
C ILE A 102 0.00 2.71 -6.93
N THR A 103 0.98 2.98 -7.79
CA THR A 103 0.79 3.18 -9.23
C THR A 103 1.24 1.97 -10.04
N ASP A 104 0.84 1.91 -11.32
CA ASP A 104 1.12 0.80 -12.24
C ASP A 104 2.61 0.43 -12.32
N ASN A 105 3.52 1.41 -12.34
CA ASN A 105 4.96 1.21 -12.40
C ASN A 105 5.57 0.55 -11.15
N MET A 106 4.86 0.54 -10.02
CA MET A 106 5.26 -0.14 -8.79
C MET A 106 4.85 -1.61 -8.80
N ILE A 107 3.98 -2.02 -9.75
CA ILE A 107 3.52 -3.39 -9.92
C ILE A 107 4.45 -4.10 -10.89
N PHE A 108 5.55 -4.65 -10.36
CA PHE A 108 6.55 -5.36 -11.18
C PHE A 108 6.09 -6.74 -11.69
N GLY A 109 4.98 -7.30 -11.19
CA GLY A 109 4.43 -8.56 -11.70
C GLY A 109 3.26 -9.13 -10.89
N LYS A 110 2.51 -10.03 -11.54
CA LYS A 110 1.46 -10.87 -10.91
C LYS A 110 2.14 -12.06 -10.23
N ALA A 111 1.80 -12.39 -8.99
CA ALA A 111 2.21 -13.67 -8.41
C ALA A 111 1.52 -14.81 -9.20
N LEU A 112 2.25 -15.46 -10.10
CA LEU A 112 1.68 -16.47 -11.01
C LEU A 112 1.64 -17.88 -10.38
N PHE A 113 2.57 -18.19 -9.48
CA PHE A 113 2.65 -19.45 -8.75
C PHE A 113 3.50 -19.30 -7.49
N VAL A 114 3.26 -20.14 -6.48
CA VAL A 114 4.12 -20.24 -5.29
C VAL A 114 5.40 -20.98 -5.69
N TYR A 115 6.54 -20.29 -5.65
CA TYR A 115 7.85 -20.86 -5.98
C TYR A 115 8.49 -21.62 -4.81
N TRP A 116 8.19 -21.23 -3.57
CA TRP A 116 8.77 -21.85 -2.38
C TRP A 116 7.78 -21.83 -1.22
N SER A 117 7.65 -22.97 -0.51
CA SER A 117 6.82 -23.06 0.68
C SER A 117 7.48 -23.99 1.69
N TYR A 118 7.69 -23.49 2.91
CA TYR A 118 8.47 -24.13 3.96
C TYR A 118 7.71 -24.10 5.28
N ASP A 119 7.83 -25.16 6.06
CA ASP A 119 7.15 -25.40 7.32
C ASP A 119 8.17 -25.66 8.44
N SER A 120 8.56 -24.61 9.16
CA SER A 120 9.60 -24.70 10.19
C SER A 120 9.26 -25.66 11.33
N GLU A 121 7.97 -25.96 11.55
CA GLU A 121 7.53 -26.91 12.57
C GLU A 121 7.73 -28.38 12.15
N LYS A 122 7.94 -28.64 10.85
CA LYS A 122 8.10 -30.00 10.28
C LYS A 122 9.55 -30.39 10.04
N VAL A 123 10.50 -29.63 10.57
CA VAL A 123 11.93 -29.95 10.44
C VAL A 123 12.23 -31.19 11.27
N ALA A 124 12.52 -32.31 10.61
CA ALA A 124 12.91 -33.53 11.29
C ALA A 124 14.34 -33.38 11.87
N PRO A 125 14.70 -34.13 12.93
CA PRO A 125 16.09 -34.17 13.40
C PRO A 125 17.02 -34.78 12.34
N GLY A 126 18.23 -34.21 12.18
CA GLY A 126 19.29 -34.77 11.34
C GLY A 126 19.74 -33.84 10.18
N PRO A 127 20.82 -34.21 9.47
CA PRO A 127 21.54 -33.32 8.54
C PRO A 127 20.74 -32.92 7.30
N LEU A 128 19.62 -33.59 6.99
CA LEU A 128 18.73 -33.27 5.86
C LEU A 128 17.26 -33.05 6.30
N GLY A 129 17.04 -32.81 7.59
CA GLY A 129 15.70 -32.65 8.17
C GLY A 129 14.90 -31.47 7.61
N PHE A 130 15.56 -30.51 6.95
CA PHE A 130 14.90 -29.41 6.27
C PHE A 130 14.06 -29.86 5.05
N LEU A 131 14.34 -31.02 4.45
CA LEU A 131 13.58 -31.52 3.31
C LEU A 131 12.13 -31.89 3.68
N SER A 132 11.88 -32.35 4.92
CA SER A 132 10.53 -32.68 5.40
C SER A 132 9.67 -31.44 5.66
N ALA A 133 10.31 -30.28 5.81
CA ALA A 133 9.66 -29.00 5.95
C ALA A 133 9.26 -28.36 4.61
N ILE A 134 9.73 -28.89 3.47
CA ILE A 134 9.34 -28.39 2.15
C ILE A 134 7.92 -28.85 1.82
N ARG A 135 7.01 -27.90 1.60
CA ARG A 135 5.62 -28.16 1.21
C ARG A 135 5.49 -28.22 -0.31
N ALA A 136 6.02 -29.29 -0.90
CA ALA A 136 6.08 -29.47 -2.36
C ALA A 136 4.70 -29.43 -3.05
N ASP A 137 3.62 -29.76 -2.33
CA ASP A 137 2.24 -29.69 -2.81
C ASP A 137 1.74 -28.26 -3.10
N ARG A 138 2.42 -27.25 -2.55
CA ARG A 138 2.14 -25.83 -2.79
C ARG A 138 2.99 -25.25 -3.91
N ILE A 139 4.09 -25.90 -4.27
CA ILE A 139 5.02 -25.40 -5.28
C ILE A 139 4.45 -25.65 -6.68
N PHE A 140 4.47 -24.66 -7.56
CA PHE A 140 3.89 -24.68 -8.93
C PHE A 140 2.36 -24.80 -9.03
N LYS A 141 1.63 -24.60 -7.94
CA LYS A 141 0.17 -24.49 -8.03
C LYS A 141 -0.18 -23.14 -8.68
N GLY A 142 -0.61 -23.18 -9.94
CA GLY A 142 -1.11 -22.00 -10.65
C GLY A 142 -2.30 -21.42 -9.91
N MET A 143 -2.26 -20.11 -9.65
CA MET A 143 -3.38 -19.38 -9.06
C MET A 143 -4.43 -19.16 -10.17
N ASN A 144 -5.43 -20.04 -10.23
CA ASN A 144 -6.63 -19.81 -11.05
C ASN A 144 -7.51 -18.74 -10.42
#